data_AF-A0AAN6RQP4-F1
#
_entry.id   AF-A0AAN6RQP4-F1
#
_cell.length_a   1.000
_cell.length_b   1.000
_cell.length_c   1.000
_cell.angle_alpha   90.00
_cell.angle_beta   90.00
_cell.angle_gamma   90.00
#
_symmetry.space_group_name_H-M   'P 1'
#
loop_
_entity.id
_entity.type
_entity.pdbx_description
1 polymer ?
#
loop_
_entity_poly.entity_id
_entity_poly.type
_entity_poly.pdbx_seq_one_letter_code
_entity_poly.pdbx_strand_id
1 'polypeptide(L)'
;MHWNTVVPLALAAPGANALLRFSCSQLVVERLDPLVNPGLAPSPHLHQIVGGNAFNVTMDPLSPPPTQATCTTCTFADDFSNYWTAVLYFRARNGSYHRVPQKPNVGFEQTKGGMTVQGSASTHFYPRRPQSR
;
A
#
# COMPACT_ATOMS: atom_id res chain seq x y z
N MET A 1 21.07 48.15 -33.58
CA MET A 1 21.27 47.60 -32.22
C MET A 1 19.90 47.15 -31.72
N HIS A 2 19.55 45.88 -31.96
CA HIS A 2 18.25 45.34 -31.60
C HIS A 2 18.32 44.80 -30.18
N TRP A 3 17.68 45.52 -29.25
CA TRP A 3 17.55 45.12 -27.87
C TRP A 3 16.43 44.08 -27.79
N ASN A 4 16.78 42.81 -27.88
CA ASN A 4 15.83 41.73 -27.62
C ASN A 4 15.52 41.72 -26.12
N THR A 5 14.35 42.25 -25.76
CA THR A 5 13.68 42.04 -24.48
C THR A 5 13.47 40.55 -24.26
N VAL A 6 14.27 39.94 -23.39
CA VAL A 6 14.01 38.59 -22.90
C VAL A 6 13.00 38.70 -21.77
N VAL A 7 11.75 38.33 -22.04
CA VAL A 7 10.70 38.16 -21.03
C VAL A 7 11.08 36.95 -20.17
N PRO A 8 11.23 37.06 -18.83
CA PRO A 8 11.41 35.89 -18.00
C PRO A 8 10.03 35.26 -17.78
N LEU A 9 9.68 34.32 -18.64
CA LEU A 9 8.49 33.48 -18.47
C LEU A 9 8.82 32.34 -17.48
N ALA A 10 9.07 32.66 -16.21
CA ALA A 10 9.54 31.68 -15.22
C ALA A 10 8.60 31.48 -14.01
N LEU A 11 7.42 32.09 -13.96
CA LEU A 11 6.55 32.04 -12.76
C LEU A 11 5.17 31.40 -12.94
N ALA A 12 5.02 30.46 -13.87
CA ALA A 12 3.80 29.65 -13.95
C ALA A 12 4.12 28.16 -14.18
N ALA A 13 4.93 27.57 -13.31
CA ALA A 13 4.91 26.11 -13.15
C ALA A 13 3.78 25.78 -12.16
N PRO A 14 2.62 25.24 -12.59
CA PRO A 14 1.66 24.70 -11.64
C PRO A 14 2.36 23.62 -10.81
N GLY A 15 2.13 23.61 -9.49
CA GLY A 15 2.71 22.61 -8.60
C GLY A 15 2.48 21.20 -9.15
N ALA A 16 3.55 20.46 -9.41
CA ALA A 16 3.46 19.11 -9.92
C ALA A 16 2.85 18.20 -8.84
N ASN A 17 1.59 17.83 -9.00
CA ASN A 17 0.94 16.81 -8.18
C ASN A 17 1.40 15.43 -8.66
N ALA A 18 2.53 14.96 -8.13
CA ALA A 18 3.04 13.63 -8.44
C ALA A 18 2.34 12.56 -7.60
N LEU A 19 1.90 11.48 -8.25
CA LEU A 19 1.28 10.31 -7.63
C LEU A 19 2.25 9.14 -7.66
N LEU A 20 2.52 8.55 -6.50
CA LEU A 20 3.17 7.24 -6.40
C LEU A 20 2.10 6.17 -6.62
N ARG A 21 2.36 5.28 -7.56
CA ARG A 21 1.53 4.11 -7.84
C ARG A 21 2.44 2.89 -7.94
N PHE A 22 2.22 1.92 -7.07
CA PHE A 22 3.02 0.69 -6.99
C PHE A 22 2.14 -0.49 -6.56
N SER A 23 2.58 -1.71 -6.84
CA SER A 23 1.87 -2.93 -6.42
C SER A 23 2.52 -3.59 -5.22
N CYS A 24 1.69 -4.25 -4.40
CA CYS A 24 2.13 -5.11 -3.31
C CYS A 24 1.45 -6.47 -3.43
N SER A 25 2.24 -7.55 -3.41
CA SER A 25 1.72 -8.92 -3.48
C SER A 25 1.07 -9.33 -2.16
N GLN A 26 0.16 -10.31 -2.22
CA GLN A 26 -0.47 -10.88 -1.04
C GLN A 26 0.61 -11.38 -0.07
N LEU A 27 0.62 -10.83 1.15
CA LEU A 27 1.41 -11.36 2.26
C LEU A 27 0.69 -12.56 2.86
N VAL A 28 -0.54 -12.34 3.33
CA VAL A 28 -1.35 -13.38 3.96
C VAL A 28 -2.85 -13.03 3.85
N VAL A 29 -3.72 -14.02 4.07
CA VAL A 29 -5.16 -13.83 4.23
C VAL A 29 -5.57 -14.37 5.58
N GLU A 30 -5.97 -13.48 6.49
CA GLU A 30 -6.21 -13.83 7.89
C GLU A 30 -7.42 -13.10 8.47
N ARG A 31 -7.94 -13.64 9.56
CA ARG A 31 -9.06 -13.06 10.29
C ARG A 31 -8.57 -12.05 11.31
N LEU A 32 -7.89 -11.00 10.87
CA LEU A 32 -7.31 -9.98 11.76
C LEU A 32 -7.75 -8.59 11.31
N ASP A 33 -8.32 -7.81 12.23
CA ASP A 33 -8.70 -6.42 12.02
C ASP A 33 -8.34 -5.60 13.26
N PRO A 34 -7.10 -5.10 13.35
CA PRO A 34 -6.64 -4.33 14.50
C PRO A 34 -7.31 -2.97 14.62
N LEU A 35 -8.00 -2.49 13.57
CA LEU A 35 -8.70 -1.21 13.59
C LEU A 35 -10.09 -1.32 14.21
N VAL A 36 -10.86 -2.35 13.82
CA VAL A 36 -12.25 -2.53 14.31
C VAL A 36 -12.32 -3.48 15.51
N ASN A 37 -11.47 -4.51 15.55
CA ASN A 37 -11.46 -5.55 16.58
C ASN A 37 -10.05 -5.77 17.16
N PRO A 38 -9.45 -4.73 17.79
CA PRO A 38 -8.10 -4.82 18.33
C PRO A 38 -7.97 -5.94 19.37
N GLY A 39 -6.91 -6.74 19.26
CA GLY A 39 -6.60 -7.83 20.18
C GLY A 39 -7.41 -9.12 19.98
N LEU A 40 -8.32 -9.15 19.00
CA LEU A 40 -9.17 -10.32 18.74
C LEU A 40 -8.62 -11.16 17.58
N ALA A 41 -8.21 -12.39 17.88
CA ALA A 41 -7.78 -13.39 16.89
C ALA A 41 -8.46 -14.75 17.16
N PRO A 42 -9.37 -15.23 16.29
CA PRO A 42 -9.82 -14.62 15.04
C PRO A 42 -10.84 -13.50 15.25
N SER A 43 -10.72 -12.42 14.47
CA SER A 43 -11.72 -11.36 14.35
C SER A 43 -12.92 -11.79 13.47
N PRO A 44 -14.06 -11.07 13.56
CA PRO A 44 -15.21 -11.25 12.67
C PRO A 44 -14.90 -10.99 11.20
N HIS A 45 -13.88 -10.19 10.88
CA HIS A 45 -13.50 -9.84 9.51
C HIS A 45 -12.41 -10.76 8.96
N LEU A 46 -12.40 -10.94 7.64
CA LEU A 46 -11.34 -11.64 6.92
C LEU A 46 -10.72 -10.67 5.92
N HIS A 47 -9.41 -10.49 6.02
CA HIS A 47 -8.68 -9.54 5.22
C HIS A 47 -7.57 -10.20 4.42
N GLN A 48 -7.38 -9.70 3.20
CA GLN A 48 -6.12 -9.87 2.48
C GLN A 48 -5.17 -8.77 2.93
N ILE A 49 -4.00 -9.14 3.41
CA ILE A 49 -2.97 -8.24 3.93
C ILE A 49 -1.79 -8.20 2.94
N VAL A 50 -1.23 -7.01 2.74
CA VAL A 50 -0.04 -6.76 1.91
C VAL A 50 0.90 -5.75 2.61
N GLY A 51 2.10 -5.58 2.07
CA GLY A 51 3.08 -4.60 2.53
C GLY A 51 4.09 -5.18 3.50
N GLY A 52 4.38 -4.44 4.57
CA GLY A 52 5.35 -4.82 5.60
C GLY A 52 4.99 -6.11 6.37
N ASN A 53 5.96 -6.77 6.98
CA ASN A 53 5.72 -7.96 7.82
C ASN A 53 5.39 -7.64 9.30
N ALA A 54 5.00 -6.40 9.62
CA ALA A 54 4.69 -5.96 10.98
C ALA A 54 3.16 -5.87 11.27
N PHE A 55 2.33 -6.53 10.47
CA PHE A 55 0.89 -6.58 10.74
C PHE A 55 0.60 -7.40 12.00
N ASN A 56 -0.12 -6.82 12.96
CA ASN A 56 -0.37 -7.44 14.26
C ASN A 56 -1.83 -7.24 14.69
N VAL A 57 -2.33 -8.12 15.55
CA VAL A 57 -3.71 -8.17 16.06
C VAL A 57 -4.13 -6.89 16.80
N THR A 58 -3.19 -6.20 17.44
CA THR A 58 -3.46 -4.99 18.23
C THR A 58 -3.08 -3.69 17.54
N MET A 59 -2.02 -3.69 16.73
CA MET A 59 -1.35 -2.51 16.16
C MET A 59 -1.31 -1.28 17.08
N ASP A 60 -0.47 -1.36 18.11
CA ASP A 60 -0.21 -0.27 19.03
C ASP A 60 0.17 1.05 18.29
N PRO A 61 -0.59 2.15 18.47
CA PRO A 61 -0.27 3.44 17.86
C PRO A 61 1.09 4.02 18.26
N LEU A 62 1.65 3.62 19.42
CA LEU A 62 2.97 4.06 19.86
C LEU A 62 4.12 3.32 19.16
N SER A 63 3.81 2.20 18.52
CA SER A 63 4.76 1.36 17.79
C SER A 63 4.28 1.23 16.33
N PRO A 64 4.59 2.19 15.44
CA PRO A 64 4.09 2.16 14.07
C PRO A 64 4.63 0.94 13.29
N PRO A 65 3.80 0.23 12.50
CA PRO A 65 4.27 -0.93 11.72
C PRO A 65 5.45 -0.64 10.78
N PRO A 66 5.52 0.53 10.09
CA PRO A 66 6.66 0.83 9.25
C PRO A 66 7.99 0.78 9.99
N THR A 67 8.05 1.12 11.29
CA THR A 67 9.32 1.11 12.04
C THR A 67 9.74 -0.29 12.48
N GLN A 68 8.81 -1.25 12.51
CA GLN A 68 9.04 -2.62 12.99
C GLN A 68 9.28 -3.62 11.87
N ALA A 69 8.75 -3.37 10.67
CA ALA A 69 8.86 -4.31 9.56
C ALA A 69 10.32 -4.40 9.04
N THR A 70 10.73 -5.62 8.71
CA THR A 70 12.06 -5.96 8.16
C THR A 70 12.01 -6.32 6.68
N CYS A 71 10.82 -6.56 6.13
CA CYS A 71 10.61 -6.79 4.71
C CYS A 71 9.26 -6.22 4.26
N THR A 72 9.06 -6.11 2.95
CA THR A 72 7.82 -5.66 2.32
C THR A 72 7.49 -6.50 1.08
N THR A 73 6.20 -6.69 0.81
CA THR A 73 5.73 -7.31 -0.45
C THR A 73 5.52 -6.30 -1.59
N CYS A 74 5.78 -5.02 -1.33
CA CYS A 74 5.63 -3.95 -2.29
C CYS A 74 6.80 -3.85 -3.27
N THR A 75 6.49 -3.42 -4.50
CA THR A 75 7.49 -3.10 -5.54
C THR A 75 8.25 -1.81 -5.22
N PHE A 76 7.68 -0.94 -4.39
CA PHE A 76 8.39 0.18 -3.81
C PHE A 76 9.10 -0.28 -2.52
N ALA A 77 10.41 -0.50 -2.62
CA ALA A 77 11.20 -1.19 -1.59
C ALA A 77 11.29 -0.45 -0.24
N ASP A 78 11.08 0.86 -0.24
CA ASP A 78 11.15 1.70 0.96
C ASP A 78 9.81 1.80 1.71
N ASP A 79 8.74 1.19 1.19
CA ASP A 79 7.44 1.16 1.86
C ASP A 79 7.27 -0.07 2.74
N PHE A 80 7.33 0.16 4.04
CA PHE A 80 7.16 -0.83 5.11
C PHE A 80 5.77 -0.79 5.76
N SER A 81 4.84 -0.02 5.18
CA SER A 81 3.47 0.11 5.68
C SER A 81 2.66 -1.17 5.47
N ASN A 82 1.60 -1.33 6.25
CA ASN A 82 0.64 -2.41 6.07
C ASN A 82 -0.64 -1.89 5.42
N TYR A 83 -1.16 -2.66 4.45
CA TYR A 83 -2.45 -2.39 3.81
C TYR A 83 -3.29 -3.66 3.82
N TRP A 84 -4.58 -3.52 4.05
CA TRP A 84 -5.48 -4.67 4.08
C TRP A 84 -6.86 -4.31 3.52
N THR A 85 -7.48 -5.29 2.87
CA THR A 85 -8.81 -5.15 2.28
C THR A 85 -9.66 -6.35 2.64
N ALA A 86 -10.97 -6.16 2.82
CA ALA A 86 -11.89 -7.27 3.01
C ALA A 86 -11.83 -8.26 1.84
N VAL A 87 -11.95 -9.55 2.14
CA VAL A 87 -12.00 -10.61 1.12
C VAL A 87 -13.43 -10.81 0.64
N LEU A 88 -13.62 -10.83 -0.68
CA LEU A 88 -14.93 -11.08 -1.28
C LEU A 88 -15.16 -12.58 -1.50
N TYR A 89 -16.38 -13.03 -1.22
CA TYR A 89 -16.85 -14.38 -1.54
C TYR A 89 -18.05 -14.31 -2.49
N PHE A 90 -18.02 -15.15 -3.52
CA PHE A 90 -19.18 -15.44 -4.36
C PHE A 90 -20.00 -16.55 -3.72
N ARG A 91 -21.30 -16.32 -3.55
CA ARG A 91 -22.27 -17.33 -3.11
C ARG A 91 -22.89 -18.00 -4.34
N ALA A 92 -22.59 -19.28 -4.55
CA ALA A 92 -23.15 -20.07 -5.64
C ALA A 92 -24.61 -20.48 -5.36
N ARG A 93 -25.33 -20.88 -6.41
CA ARG A 93 -26.76 -21.24 -6.31
C ARG A 93 -27.03 -22.45 -5.41
N ASN A 94 -26.06 -23.34 -5.26
CA ASN A 94 -26.11 -24.48 -4.33
C ASN A 94 -25.81 -24.10 -2.87
N GLY A 95 -25.58 -22.81 -2.57
CA GLY A 95 -25.29 -22.31 -1.24
C GLY A 95 -23.81 -22.32 -0.84
N SER A 96 -22.90 -22.85 -1.66
CA SER A 96 -21.46 -22.81 -1.36
C SER A 96 -20.88 -21.41 -1.55
N TYR A 97 -19.81 -21.12 -0.81
CA TYR A 97 -19.07 -19.86 -0.92
C TYR A 97 -17.70 -20.12 -1.51
N HIS A 98 -17.33 -19.32 -2.52
CA HIS A 98 -16.03 -19.39 -3.17
C HIS A 98 -15.33 -18.05 -3.06
N ARG A 99 -14.09 -18.04 -2.58
CA ARG A 99 -13.29 -16.82 -2.51
C ARG A 99 -13.07 -16.26 -3.92
N VAL A 100 -13.38 -14.99 -4.13
CA VAL A 100 -13.08 -14.29 -5.38
C VAL A 100 -11.56 -14.03 -5.44
N PRO A 101 -10.84 -14.55 -6.44
CA PRO A 101 -9.40 -14.32 -6.54
C PRO A 101 -9.11 -12.86 -6.93
N GLN A 102 -8.13 -12.25 -6.24
CA GLN A 102 -7.66 -10.92 -6.61
C GLN A 102 -6.79 -11.00 -7.87
N LYS A 103 -7.16 -10.22 -8.88
CA LYS A 103 -6.36 -10.06 -10.09
C LYS A 103 -5.44 -8.86 -9.94
N PRO A 104 -4.20 -8.95 -10.45
CA PRO A 104 -3.31 -7.81 -10.51
C PRO A 104 -3.92 -6.69 -11.35
N ASN A 105 -3.59 -5.46 -10.97
CA ASN A 105 -3.94 -4.29 -11.75
C ASN A 105 -3.05 -4.20 -13.00
N VAL A 106 -3.52 -3.51 -14.03
CA VAL A 106 -2.79 -3.28 -15.27
C VAL A 106 -1.46 -2.59 -14.98
N GLY A 107 -0.37 -3.10 -15.57
CA GLY A 107 1.00 -2.66 -15.38
C GLY A 107 1.72 -3.32 -14.20
N PHE A 108 1.06 -4.22 -13.47
CA PHE A 108 1.60 -4.91 -12.30
C PHE A 108 1.35 -6.43 -12.34
N GLU A 109 1.36 -7.03 -13.52
CA GLU A 109 0.98 -8.42 -13.78
C GLU A 109 1.84 -9.45 -13.04
N GLN A 110 3.05 -9.06 -12.61
CA GLN A 110 3.95 -9.89 -11.79
C GLN A 110 3.48 -10.05 -10.33
N THR A 111 2.51 -9.24 -9.90
CA THR A 111 1.97 -9.28 -8.53
C THR A 111 1.16 -10.54 -8.34
N LYS A 112 1.34 -11.23 -7.21
CA LYS A 112 0.55 -12.44 -6.88
C LYS A 112 -0.55 -12.07 -5.90
N GLY A 113 -1.80 -12.02 -6.38
CA GLY A 113 -2.92 -11.48 -5.62
C GLY A 113 -2.69 -10.01 -5.27
N GLY A 114 -2.99 -9.61 -4.04
CA GLY A 114 -2.54 -8.33 -3.50
C GLY A 114 -3.38 -7.14 -3.96
N MET A 115 -2.77 -5.95 -4.02
CA MET A 115 -3.43 -4.69 -4.39
C MET A 115 -2.44 -3.66 -4.97
N THR A 116 -2.98 -2.64 -5.62
CA THR A 116 -2.23 -1.44 -6.01
C THR A 116 -2.42 -0.36 -4.96
N VAL A 117 -1.32 0.18 -4.45
CA VAL A 117 -1.29 1.31 -3.54
C VAL A 117 -1.06 2.59 -4.34
N GLN A 118 -1.81 3.63 -4.02
CA GLN A 118 -1.71 4.95 -4.62
C GLN A 118 -1.58 5.99 -3.52
N GLY A 119 -0.63 6.92 -3.65
CA GLY A 119 -0.41 7.97 -2.66
C GLY A 119 0.30 9.18 -3.26
N SER A 120 0.26 10.32 -2.59
CA SER A 120 0.93 11.54 -3.06
C SER A 120 2.45 11.43 -2.89
N ALA A 121 3.20 11.78 -3.93
CA ALA A 121 4.66 11.85 -3.89
C ALA A 121 5.19 13.14 -3.22
N SER A 122 4.30 13.99 -2.69
CA SER A 122 4.68 15.31 -2.17
C SER A 122 5.42 15.20 -0.84
N THR A 123 6.74 15.33 -0.92
CA THR A 123 7.72 15.82 0.09
C THR A 123 7.80 15.17 1.49
N HIS A 124 6.94 14.21 1.84
CA HIS A 124 6.99 13.48 3.14
C HIS A 124 7.17 11.96 3.01
N PHE A 125 7.51 11.46 1.83
CA PHE A 125 8.24 10.19 1.73
C PHE A 125 9.72 10.52 1.94
N TYR A 126 10.17 10.59 3.19
CA TYR A 126 11.60 10.59 3.47
C TYR A 126 12.07 9.14 3.26
N PRO A 127 12.77 8.79 2.16
CA PRO A 127 13.35 7.47 2.07
C PRO A 127 14.25 7.30 3.29
N ARG A 128 14.07 6.22 4.06
CA ARG A 128 15.07 5.87 5.06
C ARG A 128 16.38 5.75 4.30
N ARG A 129 17.39 6.52 4.70
CA ARG A 129 18.76 6.33 4.18
C ARG A 129 19.04 4.82 4.21
N PRO A 130 19.65 4.25 3.16
CA PRO A 130 19.96 2.83 3.16
C PRO A 130 20.74 2.52 4.43
N GLN A 131 20.17 1.73 5.34
CA GLN A 131 20.97 1.12 6.38
C GLN A 131 21.91 0.18 5.63
N SER A 132 23.19 0.52 5.65
CA SER A 132 24.25 -0.34 5.15
C SER A 132 24.03 -1.74 5.71
N ARG A 133 23.96 -2.72 4.82
CA ARG A 133 24.10 -4.14 5.20
C ARG A 133 25.35 -4.35 6.03
#